data_AF-A0A0R0IH89-F1
#
_entry.id   AF-A0A0R0IH89-F1
#
_cell.length_a   1.000
_cell.length_b   1.000
_cell.length_c   1.000
_cell.angle_alpha   90.00
_cell.angle_beta   90.00
_cell.angle_gamma   90.00
#
_symmetry.space_group_name_H-M   'P 1'
#
loop_
_entity.id
_entity.type
_entity.pdbx_description
1 polymer ?
#
loop_
_entity_poly.entity_id
_entity_poly.type
_entity_poly.pdbx_seq_one_letter_code
_entity_poly.pdbx_strand_id
1 'polypeptide(L)'
;MDRFHLIQIGLTLSDNAGNLPILGNSNAFIWEFNFRDFNVTRDAHAHDSVELLRRQGIDFEKNRDFGIDSFWFAELMMSSVTFHSAYDFRYLVKLLTHRALPEELREFLCLVRVFFGDKVFDVKHLMRFCSNLHGGLDRVCQSH
;
A
#
# COMPACT_ATOMS: atom_id res chain seq x y z
N MET A 1 14.87 -12.45 -8.88
CA MET A 1 13.83 -12.00 -9.83
C MET A 1 12.51 -11.90 -9.07
N ASP A 2 12.14 -10.70 -8.63
CA ASP A 2 11.04 -10.47 -7.68
C ASP A 2 9.75 -10.15 -8.47
N ARG A 3 8.90 -11.17 -8.71
CA ARG A 3 7.91 -11.27 -9.79
C ARG A 3 6.54 -10.61 -9.56
N PHE A 4 6.32 -9.91 -8.46
CA PHE A 4 4.99 -9.43 -8.11
C PHE A 4 4.83 -7.93 -8.39
N HIS A 5 3.81 -7.62 -9.20
CA HIS A 5 3.35 -6.26 -9.49
C HIS A 5 2.35 -5.81 -8.44
N LEU A 6 2.40 -4.53 -8.06
CA LEU A 6 1.39 -3.92 -7.21
C LEU A 6 0.09 -3.81 -8.02
N ILE A 7 -1.03 -4.21 -7.45
CA ILE A 7 -2.34 -4.16 -8.13
C ILE A 7 -3.09 -2.89 -7.73
N GLN A 8 -3.01 -2.54 -6.45
CA GLN A 8 -3.74 -1.42 -5.87
C GLN A 8 -3.03 -0.92 -4.61
N ILE A 9 -3.17 0.36 -4.30
CA ILE A 9 -2.83 0.95 -3.01
C ILE A 9 -3.97 1.85 -2.52
N GLY A 10 -4.32 1.76 -1.24
CA GLY A 10 -5.29 2.65 -0.59
C GLY A 10 -4.55 3.67 0.27
N LEU A 11 -4.83 4.96 0.08
CA LEU A 11 -4.28 6.03 0.92
C LEU A 11 -5.41 6.75 1.65
N THR A 12 -5.31 6.76 2.97
CA THR A 12 -6.14 7.58 3.86
C THR A 12 -5.26 8.64 4.51
N LEU A 13 -5.66 9.90 4.38
CA LEU A 13 -5.00 11.01 5.07
C LEU A 13 -5.93 11.48 6.19
N SER A 14 -5.36 11.85 7.33
CA SER A 14 -6.11 12.47 8.43
C SER A 14 -5.30 13.55 9.11
N ASP A 15 -5.99 14.50 9.75
CA ASP A 15 -5.35 15.40 10.71
C ASP A 15 -5.00 14.67 12.02
N ASN A 16 -4.46 15.41 12.99
CA ASN A 16 -4.08 14.89 14.30
C ASN A 16 -5.27 14.46 15.18
N ALA A 17 -6.50 14.87 14.83
CA ALA A 17 -7.73 14.46 15.49
C ALA A 17 -8.42 13.29 14.76
N GLY A 18 -7.83 12.79 13.66
CA GLY A 18 -8.38 11.71 12.86
C GLY A 18 -9.43 12.15 11.84
N ASN A 19 -9.61 13.46 11.61
CA ASN A 19 -10.54 13.95 10.61
C ASN A 19 -9.97 13.75 9.21
N LEU A 20 -10.82 13.26 8.31
CA LEU A 20 -10.47 13.06 6.90
C LEU A 20 -10.49 14.39 6.13
N PRO A 21 -9.70 14.51 5.05
CA PRO A 21 -9.71 15.70 4.21
C PRO A 21 -11.08 15.91 3.57
N ILE A 22 -11.56 17.15 3.66
CA ILE A 22 -12.76 17.67 3.03
C ILE A 22 -12.32 18.66 1.96
N LEU A 23 -12.24 18.20 0.70
CA LEU A 23 -11.66 18.94 -0.43
C LEU A 23 -12.61 20.03 -0.95
N GLY A 24 -12.96 20.99 -0.10
CA GLY A 24 -13.86 22.11 -0.42
C GLY A 24 -15.34 21.73 -0.53
N ASN A 25 -15.71 20.55 -0.05
CA ASN A 25 -17.10 20.09 0.06
C ASN A 25 -17.29 19.35 1.40
N SER A 26 -18.50 18.87 1.67
CA SER A 26 -18.86 18.15 2.91
C SER A 26 -18.45 16.68 2.93
N ASN A 27 -17.78 16.17 1.88
CA ASN A 27 -17.43 14.76 1.78
C ASN A 27 -15.99 14.52 2.22
N ALA A 28 -15.81 13.49 3.04
CA ALA A 28 -14.49 12.97 3.37
C ALA A 28 -13.91 12.17 2.20
N PHE A 29 -12.60 12.27 2.00
CA PHE A 29 -11.91 11.58 0.92
C PHE A 29 -10.93 10.52 1.42
N ILE A 30 -10.97 9.39 0.73
CA ILE A 30 -10.00 8.31 0.79
C ILE A 30 -9.68 7.99 -0.67
N TRP A 31 -8.41 7.72 -0.97
CA TRP A 31 -7.98 7.45 -2.33
C TRP A 31 -7.63 5.99 -2.51
N GLU A 32 -8.00 5.47 -3.67
CA GLU A 32 -7.61 4.16 -4.13
C GLU A 32 -6.94 4.31 -5.50
N PHE A 33 -5.69 3.89 -5.59
CA PHE A 33 -4.92 3.92 -6.82
C PHE A 33 -4.82 2.49 -7.35
N ASN A 34 -5.28 2.29 -8.58
CA ASN A 34 -5.26 1.01 -9.27
C ASN A 34 -4.16 1.05 -10.35
N PHE A 35 -3.31 0.03 -10.39
CA PHE A 35 -2.12 0.01 -11.24
C PHE A 35 -2.29 -0.87 -12.46
N ARG A 36 -1.69 -0.45 -13.59
CA ARG A 36 -1.80 -1.15 -14.87
C ARG A 36 -0.73 -2.21 -15.12
N ASP A 37 0.30 -2.23 -14.30
CA ASP A 37 1.52 -3.00 -14.52
C ASP A 37 1.25 -4.51 -14.52
N PHE A 38 0.27 -4.96 -13.73
CA PHE A 38 -0.13 -6.35 -13.63
C PHE A 38 -1.06 -6.76 -14.77
N ASN A 39 -0.68 -7.81 -15.50
CA ASN A 39 -1.50 -8.43 -16.52
C ASN A 39 -1.70 -9.92 -16.22
N VAL A 40 -2.94 -10.31 -15.91
CA VAL A 40 -3.33 -11.70 -15.59
C VAL A 40 -2.91 -12.69 -16.68
N THR A 41 -2.90 -12.29 -17.95
CA THR A 41 -2.57 -13.20 -19.07
C THR A 41 -1.06 -13.41 -19.25
N ARG A 42 -0.23 -12.51 -18.72
CA ARG A 42 1.22 -12.48 -18.93
C ARG A 42 2.01 -12.81 -17.68
N ASP A 43 1.57 -12.30 -16.53
CA ASP A 43 2.36 -12.28 -15.32
C ASP A 43 2.07 -13.50 -14.44
N ALA A 44 3.12 -14.01 -13.79
CA ALA A 44 2.98 -15.11 -12.86
C ALA A 44 2.15 -14.68 -11.64
N HIS A 45 1.12 -15.47 -11.32
CA HIS A 45 0.22 -15.20 -10.21
C HIS A 45 -0.34 -16.50 -9.63
N ALA A 46 -0.80 -16.46 -8.38
CA ALA A 46 -1.59 -17.52 -7.80
C ALA A 46 -3.05 -17.37 -8.24
N HIS A 47 -3.62 -18.41 -8.84
CA HIS A 47 -4.99 -18.38 -9.36
C HIS A 47 -5.99 -18.00 -8.27
N ASP A 48 -5.88 -18.62 -7.09
CA ASP A 48 -6.75 -18.34 -5.94
C ASP A 48 -6.69 -16.88 -5.49
N SER A 49 -5.52 -16.24 -5.57
CA SER A 49 -5.37 -14.82 -5.22
C SER A 49 -6.04 -13.90 -6.24
N VAL A 50 -5.93 -14.21 -7.54
CA VAL A 50 -6.62 -13.43 -8.59
C VAL A 50 -8.14 -13.59 -8.49
N GLU A 51 -8.63 -14.80 -8.26
CA GLU A 51 -10.06 -15.04 -8.07
C GLU A 51 -10.60 -14.36 -6.81
N LEU A 52 -9.84 -14.36 -5.72
CA LEU A 52 -10.19 -13.60 -4.51
C LEU A 52 -10.31 -12.10 -4.82
N LEU A 53 -9.32 -11.52 -5.50
CA LEU A 53 -9.32 -10.09 -5.82
C LEU A 53 -10.47 -9.71 -6.77
N ARG A 54 -10.80 -10.55 -7.76
CA ARG A 54 -11.98 -10.36 -8.61
C ARG A 54 -13.27 -10.34 -7.80
N ARG A 55 -13.41 -11.27 -6.85
CA ARG A 55 -14.59 -11.31 -5.95
C ARG A 55 -14.68 -10.10 -5.03
N GLN A 56 -13.55 -9.48 -4.70
CA GLN A 56 -13.48 -8.22 -3.94
C GLN A 56 -13.68 -6.97 -4.80
N GLY A 57 -13.95 -7.13 -6.11
CA GLY A 57 -14.30 -6.03 -7.01
C GLY A 57 -13.16 -5.53 -7.90
N ILE A 58 -11.99 -6.18 -7.90
CA ILE A 58 -10.89 -5.79 -8.78
C ILE A 58 -11.20 -6.18 -10.22
N ASP A 59 -11.25 -5.16 -11.08
CA ASP A 59 -11.35 -5.32 -12.52
C ASP A 59 -9.94 -5.21 -13.15
N PHE A 60 -9.34 -6.36 -13.39
CA PHE A 60 -8.00 -6.45 -13.98
C PHE A 60 -7.92 -5.93 -15.41
N GLU A 61 -9.00 -6.03 -16.20
CA GLU A 61 -9.02 -5.51 -17.57
C GLU A 61 -9.06 -3.98 -17.54
N LYS A 62 -9.91 -3.41 -16.67
CA LYS A 62 -9.94 -1.96 -16.43
C LYS A 62 -8.62 -1.44 -15.89
N ASN A 63 -7.98 -2.16 -14.97
CA ASN A 63 -6.67 -1.78 -14.45
C ASN A 63 -5.61 -1.77 -15.56
N ARG A 64 -5.57 -2.77 -16.45
CA ARG A 64 -4.64 -2.79 -17.58
C ARG A 64 -4.82 -1.60 -18.52
N ASP A 65 -6.08 -1.25 -18.81
CA ASP A 65 -6.43 -0.28 -19.84
C ASP A 65 -6.37 1.16 -19.32
N PHE A 66 -6.75 1.39 -18.06
CA PHE A 66 -6.90 2.73 -17.45
C PHE A 66 -6.11 2.93 -16.15
N GLY A 67 -5.47 1.89 -15.64
CA GLY A 67 -4.70 1.96 -14.41
C GLY A 67 -3.47 2.85 -14.55
N ILE A 68 -2.96 3.26 -13.39
CA ILE A 68 -1.81 4.13 -13.27
C ILE A 68 -0.55 3.30 -13.50
N ASP A 69 0.40 3.88 -14.22
CA ASP A 69 1.73 3.30 -14.34
C ASP A 69 2.47 3.48 -13.01
N SER A 70 2.93 2.36 -12.45
CA SER A 70 3.56 2.37 -11.14
C SER A 70 4.80 3.26 -11.08
N PHE A 71 5.61 3.32 -12.15
CA PHE A 71 6.80 4.17 -12.19
C PHE A 71 6.45 5.65 -12.05
N TRP A 72 5.48 6.13 -12.83
CA TRP A 72 5.01 7.52 -12.75
C TRP A 72 4.39 7.84 -11.40
N PHE A 73 3.67 6.88 -10.80
CA PHE A 73 3.14 7.05 -9.45
C PHE A 73 4.25 7.21 -8.41
N ALA A 74 5.30 6.38 -8.45
CA ALA A 74 6.44 6.55 -7.54
C ALA A 74 7.12 7.90 -7.71
N GLU A 75 7.36 8.34 -8.96
CA GLU A 75 7.97 9.64 -9.23
C GLU A 75 7.14 10.80 -8.67
N LEU A 76 5.81 10.74 -8.87
CA LEU A 76 4.90 11.73 -8.33
C LEU A 76 4.93 11.73 -6.78
N MET A 77 4.89 10.54 -6.17
CA MET A 77 4.93 10.41 -4.70
C MET A 77 6.27 10.92 -4.13
N MET A 78 7.39 10.68 -4.81
CA MET A 78 8.70 11.20 -4.39
C MET A 78 8.75 12.73 -4.40
N SER A 79 8.15 13.36 -5.40
CA SER A 79 8.18 14.81 -5.55
C SER A 79 7.17 15.54 -4.66
N SER A 80 6.05 14.88 -4.33
CA SER A 80 4.92 15.51 -3.62
C SER A 80 4.78 15.14 -2.15
N VAL A 81 5.37 14.02 -1.70
CA VAL A 81 5.12 13.48 -0.35
C VAL A 81 6.42 13.13 0.36
N THR A 82 6.86 14.02 1.24
CA THR A 82 7.57 13.58 2.45
C THR A 82 6.48 13.04 3.39
N PHE A 83 6.28 11.71 3.59
CA PHE A 83 5.68 11.10 4.81
C PHE A 83 5.34 9.57 4.77
N HIS A 84 5.09 9.04 5.97
CA HIS A 84 4.98 7.66 6.51
C HIS A 84 3.93 6.65 6.00
N SER A 85 4.32 5.36 5.99
CA SER A 85 3.58 4.18 6.51
C SER A 85 4.38 2.87 6.30
N ALA A 86 4.57 2.03 7.34
CA ALA A 86 5.59 0.95 7.42
C ALA A 86 5.42 -0.29 6.53
N TYR A 87 4.24 -0.57 5.97
CA TYR A 87 4.00 -1.90 5.38
C TYR A 87 3.93 -1.92 3.86
N ASP A 88 3.60 -0.78 3.25
CA ASP A 88 3.72 -0.59 1.81
C ASP A 88 5.19 -0.41 1.37
N PHE A 89 6.12 -0.27 2.30
CA PHE A 89 7.52 0.02 1.97
C PHE A 89 8.27 -1.03 1.23
N ARG A 90 7.90 -2.32 1.32
CA ARG A 90 8.59 -3.29 0.48
C ARG A 90 8.36 -2.99 -1.00
N TYR A 91 7.11 -2.71 -1.36
CA TYR A 91 6.74 -2.40 -2.74
C TYR A 91 7.10 -0.97 -3.10
N LEU A 92 6.90 -0.02 -2.19
CA LEU A 92 7.25 1.38 -2.41
C LEU A 92 8.76 1.54 -2.53
N VAL A 93 9.60 1.02 -1.62
CA VAL A 93 11.07 1.06 -1.77
C VAL A 93 11.53 0.35 -3.04
N LYS A 94 10.91 -0.79 -3.41
CA LYS A 94 11.19 -1.45 -4.69
C LYS A 94 10.86 -0.56 -5.89
N LEU A 95 9.70 0.10 -5.87
CA LEU A 95 9.28 1.07 -6.89
C LEU A 95 10.24 2.27 -6.95
N LEU A 96 10.56 2.85 -5.79
CA LEU A 96 11.37 4.06 -5.63
C LEU A 96 12.84 3.82 -5.96
N THR A 97 13.36 2.61 -5.76
CA THR A 97 14.78 2.28 -5.99
C THR A 97 15.03 1.53 -7.29
N HIS A 98 14.01 0.92 -7.90
CA HIS A 98 14.15 0.01 -9.06
C HIS A 98 15.17 -1.11 -8.86
N ARG A 99 15.49 -1.46 -7.61
CA ARG A 99 16.49 -2.47 -7.27
C ARG A 99 15.84 -3.64 -6.56
N ALA A 100 16.54 -4.78 -6.61
CA ALA A 100 16.23 -5.87 -5.69
C ALA A 100 16.32 -5.32 -4.26
N LEU A 101 15.32 -5.65 -3.46
CA LEU A 101 15.30 -5.24 -2.06
C LEU A 101 16.48 -5.89 -1.33
N PRO A 102 17.05 -5.21 -0.31
CA PRO A 102 18.05 -5.82 0.53
C PRO A 102 17.49 -7.09 1.18
N GLU A 103 18.27 -8.17 1.16
CA GLU A 103 17.88 -9.43 1.81
C GLU A 103 17.90 -9.29 3.34
N GLU A 104 18.74 -8.40 3.87
CA GLU A 104 18.81 -8.14 5.29
C GLU A 104 17.74 -7.14 5.76
N LEU A 105 16.98 -7.56 6.78
CA LEU A 105 15.97 -6.73 7.45
C LEU A 105 16.57 -5.40 7.94
N ARG A 106 17.83 -5.38 8.36
CA ARG A 106 18.48 -4.17 8.88
C ARG A 106 18.71 -3.13 7.79
N GLU A 107 19.19 -3.56 6.62
CA GLU A 107 19.34 -2.69 5.45
C GLU A 107 17.99 -2.23 4.91
N PHE A 108 17.00 -3.13 4.88
CA PHE A 108 15.63 -2.75 4.53
C PHE A 108 15.07 -1.69 5.47
N LEU A 109 15.19 -1.89 6.79
CA LEU A 109 14.77 -0.91 7.79
C LEU A 109 15.58 0.40 7.72
N CYS A 110 16.84 0.33 7.30
CA CYS A 110 17.65 1.52 7.07
C CYS A 110 17.15 2.31 5.86
N LEU A 111 16.83 1.65 4.74
CA LEU A 111 16.15 2.30 3.61
C LEU A 111 14.81 2.87 4.04
N VAL A 112 14.03 2.11 4.83
CA VAL A 112 12.76 2.59 5.38
C VAL A 112 12.98 3.85 6.22
N ARG A 113 13.98 3.90 7.10
CA ARG A 113 14.27 5.11 7.87
C ARG A 113 14.75 6.27 7.02
N VAL A 114 15.58 6.01 6.01
CA VAL A 114 16.09 7.05 5.10
C VAL A 114 14.95 7.68 4.32
N PHE A 115 14.02 6.89 3.83
CA PHE A 115 12.89 7.39 3.05
C PHE A 115 11.74 7.90 3.93
N PHE A 116 11.58 7.40 5.16
CA PHE A 116 10.33 7.55 5.92
C PHE A 116 10.50 7.97 7.38
N GLY A 117 11.71 8.26 7.85
CA GLY A 117 11.98 8.76 9.20
C GLY A 117 11.69 7.76 10.33
N ASP A 118 11.70 8.25 11.58
CA ASP A 118 11.63 7.40 12.78
C ASP A 118 10.22 7.08 13.29
N LYS A 119 9.19 7.81 12.85
CA LYS A 119 7.82 7.71 13.40
C LYS A 119 6.91 6.77 12.58
N VAL A 120 7.42 5.60 12.25
CA VAL A 120 6.65 4.61 11.49
C VAL A 120 5.97 3.63 12.44
N PHE A 121 4.64 3.57 12.39
CA PHE A 121 3.84 2.67 13.20
C PHE A 121 3.18 1.61 12.33
N ASP A 122 3.41 0.35 12.66
CA ASP A 122 2.66 -0.76 12.10
C ASP A 122 1.51 -1.09 13.04
N VAL A 123 0.28 -0.89 12.58
CA VAL A 123 -0.93 -1.21 13.35
C VAL A 123 -0.97 -2.68 13.72
N LYS A 124 -0.53 -3.59 12.84
CA LYS A 124 -0.47 -5.02 13.15
C LYS A 124 0.56 -5.32 14.25
N HIS A 125 1.66 -4.57 14.28
CA HIS A 125 2.64 -4.64 15.37
C HIS A 125 2.08 -4.05 16.66
N LEU A 126 1.43 -2.88 16.61
CA LEU A 126 0.80 -2.23 17.77
C LEU A 126 -0.31 -3.11 18.37
N MET A 127 -1.10 -3.80 17.54
CA MET A 127 -2.13 -4.73 17.99
C MET A 127 -1.58 -5.89 18.82
N ARG A 128 -0.33 -6.33 18.60
CA ARG A 128 0.30 -7.36 19.44
C ARG A 128 0.48 -6.92 20.90
N PHE A 129 0.46 -5.61 21.17
CA PHE A 129 0.60 -5.05 22.52
C PHE A 129 -0.74 -4.65 23.14
N CYS A 130 -1.86 -4.76 22.40
CA CYS A 130 -3.20 -4.57 22.91
C CYS A 130 -3.83 -5.94 23.21
N SER A 131 -3.92 -6.30 24.49
CA SER A 131 -4.32 -7.63 24.97
C SER A 131 -5.70 -8.14 24.50
N ASN A 132 -6.51 -7.30 23.84
CA ASN A 132 -7.85 -7.62 23.38
C ASN A 132 -8.02 -7.57 21.84
N LEU A 133 -6.97 -7.27 21.07
CA LEU A 133 -7.06 -7.07 19.60
C LEU A 133 -6.26 -8.12 18.84
N HIS A 134 -6.97 -9.12 18.29
CA HIS A 134 -6.39 -10.30 17.64
C HIS A 134 -7.09 -10.55 16.29
N GLY A 135 -6.32 -10.77 15.22
CA GLY A 135 -6.85 -11.09 13.88
C GLY A 135 -6.45 -10.10 12.79
N GLY A 136 -6.98 -10.27 11.58
CA GLY A 136 -6.86 -9.30 10.49
C GLY A 136 -7.68 -8.03 10.75
N LEU A 137 -7.48 -6.99 9.93
CA LEU A 137 -8.15 -5.68 10.10
C LEU A 137 -9.67 -5.83 10.25
N ASP A 138 -10.27 -6.75 9.51
CA ASP A 138 -11.71 -7.05 9.52
C ASP A 138 -12.23 -7.41 10.92
N ARG A 139 -11.44 -8.13 11.73
CA ARG A 139 -11.83 -8.49 13.11
C ARG A 139 -11.63 -7.35 14.09
N VAL A 140 -10.71 -6.44 13.81
CA VAL A 140 -10.46 -5.24 14.63
C VAL A 140 -11.60 -4.25 14.50
N CYS A 141 -12.12 -4.07 13.29
CA CYS A 141 -13.25 -3.18 13.06
C CYS A 141 -14.55 -3.65 13.75
N GLN A 142 -14.63 -4.92 14.15
CA GLN A 142 -15.80 -5.50 14.83
C GLN A 142 -15.71 -5.48 16.37
N SER A 143 -14.59 -5.06 16.96
CA SER A 143 -14.41 -5.07 18.42
C SER A 143 -14.98 -3.83 19.14
N HIS A 144 -16.02 -3.21 18.60
CA HIS A 144 -16.73 -2.07 19.20
C HIS A 144 -18.16 -2.43 19.58
#